data_AF-A0A3S4I3R1-F1
#
_entry.id   AF-A0A3S4I3R1-F1
#
_cell.length_a   1.000
_cell.length_b   1.000
_cell.length_c   1.000
_cell.angle_alpha   90.00
_cell.angle_beta   90.00
_cell.angle_gamma   90.00
#
_symmetry.space_group_name_H-M   'P 1'
#
loop_
_entity.id
_entity.type
_entity.pdbx_description
1 polymer ?
#
loop_
_entity_poly.entity_id
_entity_poly.type
_entity_poly.pdbx_seq_one_letter_code
_entity_poly.pdbx_strand_id
1 'polypeptide(L)'
;MTAFLTVDLHAEQIQGFFDVPVDNVFGSPILLEDMLQLNLDNPIVVSPDIGGVVRARAIAKLLNDTDMAIIDKRRPRANVSQVMHIIGDVAGRDCVLVDDMIDTGGTLCKSSRSIERTWR
;
A
#
# COMPACT_ATOMS: atom_id res chain seq x y z
N MET A 1 -19.15 -23.79 12.83
CA MET A 1 -17.92 -23.33 12.15
C MET A 1 -16.80 -23.39 13.17
N THR A 2 -15.72 -24.12 12.90
CA THR A 2 -14.70 -24.49 13.91
C THR A 2 -13.49 -23.58 13.92
N ALA A 3 -13.16 -22.96 12.79
CA ALA A 3 -12.14 -21.93 12.64
C ALA A 3 -12.42 -21.13 11.35
N PHE A 4 -11.79 -19.98 11.22
CA PHE A 4 -11.74 -19.21 9.97
C PHE A 4 -10.30 -19.17 9.43
N LEU A 5 -10.17 -19.26 8.11
CA LEU A 5 -8.95 -18.95 7.38
C LEU A 5 -9.27 -17.79 6.42
N THR A 6 -8.44 -16.76 6.43
CA THR A 6 -8.63 -15.55 5.63
C THR A 6 -7.28 -15.00 5.16
N VAL A 7 -7.31 -14.07 4.20
CA VAL A 7 -6.13 -13.46 3.61
C VAL A 7 -6.26 -11.95 3.72
N ASP A 8 -5.23 -11.30 4.26
CA ASP A 8 -5.10 -9.84 4.32
C ASP A 8 -6.37 -9.10 4.78
N LEU A 9 -6.82 -9.38 6.00
CA LEU A 9 -7.90 -8.59 6.62
C LEU A 9 -7.60 -7.10 6.58
N HIS A 10 -8.58 -6.30 6.14
CA HIS A 10 -8.49 -4.83 6.10
C HIS A 10 -8.08 -4.22 7.46
N ALA A 11 -8.53 -4.85 8.55
CA ALA A 11 -8.14 -4.52 9.92
C ALA A 11 -7.89 -5.81 10.71
N GLU A 12 -6.67 -6.01 11.20
CA GLU A 12 -6.29 -7.21 11.97
C GLU A 12 -7.14 -7.41 13.23
N GLN A 13 -7.71 -6.32 13.77
CA GLN A 13 -8.59 -6.33 14.95
C GLN A 13 -9.88 -7.14 14.73
N ILE A 14 -10.28 -7.36 13.48
CA ILE A 14 -11.47 -8.18 13.13
C ILE A 14 -11.35 -9.60 13.71
N GLN A 15 -10.13 -10.12 13.87
CA GLN A 15 -9.90 -11.43 14.51
C GLN A 15 -10.48 -11.49 15.92
N GLY A 16 -10.45 -10.39 16.68
CA GLY A 16 -11.00 -10.30 18.03
C GLY A 16 -12.53 -10.28 18.10
N PHE A 17 -13.24 -10.25 16.97
CA PHE A 17 -14.70 -10.32 16.93
C PHE A 17 -15.22 -11.77 16.91
N PHE A 18 -14.33 -12.75 16.79
CA PHE A 18 -14.68 -14.16 16.73
C PHE A 18 -14.21 -14.89 17.99
N ASP A 19 -15.08 -15.72 18.55
CA ASP A 19 -14.77 -16.60 19.69
C ASP A 19 -14.03 -17.89 19.26
N VAL A 20 -13.76 -18.05 17.96
CA VAL A 20 -13.06 -19.20 17.38
C VAL A 20 -11.74 -18.76 16.76
N PRO A 21 -10.75 -19.66 16.61
CA PRO A 21 -9.48 -19.31 15.97
C PRO A 21 -9.68 -18.74 14.56
N VAL A 22 -8.94 -17.67 14.27
CA VAL A 22 -8.88 -17.02 12.96
C VAL A 22 -7.43 -16.99 12.52
N ASP A 23 -7.13 -17.69 11.43
CA ASP A 23 -5.82 -17.61 10.77
C ASP A 23 -5.91 -16.57 9.65
N ASN A 24 -5.31 -15.40 9.87
CA ASN A 24 -5.15 -14.37 8.84
C ASN A 24 -3.77 -14.50 8.19
N VAL A 25 -3.72 -15.07 6.99
CA VAL A 25 -2.47 -15.20 6.22
C VAL A 25 -2.20 -13.96 5.37
N PHE A 26 -0.94 -13.70 5.06
CA PHE A 26 -0.53 -12.56 4.23
C PHE A 26 -0.19 -13.02 2.81
N GLY A 27 -0.75 -12.37 1.80
CA GLY A 27 -0.40 -12.57 0.39
C GLY A 27 0.89 -11.86 -0.02
N SER A 28 1.43 -11.00 0.85
CA SER A 28 2.64 -10.21 0.58
C SER A 28 3.88 -11.01 0.15
N PRO A 29 4.16 -12.25 0.62
CA PRO A 29 5.32 -13.01 0.14
C PRO A 29 5.23 -13.35 -1.36
N ILE A 30 4.03 -13.68 -1.86
CA ILE A 30 3.81 -14.00 -3.28
C ILE A 30 3.96 -12.74 -4.12
N LEU A 31 3.41 -11.62 -3.66
CA LEU A 31 3.55 -10.33 -4.34
C LEU A 31 5.01 -9.86 -4.36
N LEU A 32 5.76 -10.09 -3.28
CA LEU A 32 7.17 -9.74 -3.20
C LEU A 32 8.01 -10.58 -4.17
N GLU A 33 7.74 -11.87 -4.29
CA GLU A 33 8.42 -12.74 -5.25
C GLU A 33 8.25 -12.22 -6.68
N ASP A 34 7.03 -11.82 -7.04
CA ASP A 34 6.75 -11.19 -8.35
C ASP A 34 7.51 -9.86 -8.53
N MET A 35 7.47 -8.98 -7.52
CA MET A 35 8.20 -7.69 -7.56
C MET A 35 9.71 -7.85 -7.76
N LEU A 36 10.32 -8.86 -7.13
CA LEU A 36 11.76 -9.14 -7.27
C LEU A 36 12.12 -9.63 -8.68
N GLN A 37 11.18 -10.20 -9.42
CA GLN A 37 11.40 -10.68 -10.80
C GLN A 37 11.28 -9.56 -11.85
N LEU A 38 10.70 -8.41 -11.50
CA LEU A 38 10.48 -7.29 -12.42
C LEU A 38 11.75 -6.48 -12.77
N ASN A 39 12.89 -6.74 -12.12
CA ASN A 39 14.16 -6.01 -12.31
C ASN A 39 13.99 -4.47 -12.25
N LEU A 40 13.26 -3.99 -11.23
CA LEU A 40 13.00 -2.57 -11.02
C LEU A 40 14.31 -1.78 -10.79
N ASP A 41 14.41 -0.59 -11.37
CA ASP A 41 15.53 0.32 -11.18
C ASP A 41 15.25 1.32 -10.05
N ASN A 42 16.15 1.32 -9.05
CA ASN A 42 16.05 2.14 -7.84
C ASN A 42 14.62 2.21 -7.26
N PRO A 43 13.98 1.05 -6.97
CA PRO A 43 12.56 1.02 -6.64
C PRO A 43 12.25 1.83 -5.38
N ILE A 44 11.03 2.33 -5.26
CA ILE A 44 10.48 2.91 -4.02
C ILE A 44 9.07 2.37 -3.79
N VAL A 45 8.80 1.92 -2.57
CA VAL A 45 7.45 1.46 -2.21
C VAL A 45 6.60 2.65 -1.83
N VAL A 46 5.41 2.79 -2.40
CA VAL A 46 4.54 3.94 -2.17
C VAL A 46 3.24 3.49 -1.52
N SER A 47 2.93 4.05 -0.35
CA SER A 47 1.64 3.89 0.27
C SER A 47 0.64 4.89 -0.32
N PRO A 48 -0.50 4.43 -0.87
CA PRO A 48 -1.46 5.31 -1.53
C PRO A 48 -2.28 6.16 -0.55
N ASP A 49 -2.24 5.86 0.75
CA ASP A 49 -2.81 6.65 1.83
C ASP A 49 -2.10 6.38 3.17
N ILE A 50 -2.60 6.98 4.24
CA ILE A 50 -2.01 6.83 5.58
C ILE A 50 -2.31 5.45 6.20
N GLY A 51 -3.43 4.82 5.83
CA GLY A 51 -3.84 3.52 6.38
C GLY A 51 -2.92 2.39 5.94
N GLY A 52 -2.46 2.44 4.69
CA GLY A 52 -1.54 1.45 4.14
C GLY A 52 -0.07 1.59 4.55
N VAL A 53 0.31 2.57 5.38
CA VAL A 53 1.72 2.90 5.66
C VAL A 53 2.46 1.75 6.33
N VAL A 54 1.81 1.05 7.27
CA VAL A 54 2.42 -0.08 7.98
C VAL A 54 2.74 -1.21 7.00
N ARG A 55 1.81 -1.50 6.09
CA ARG A 55 1.96 -2.52 5.04
C ARG A 55 3.04 -2.15 4.03
N ALA A 56 3.00 -0.92 3.52
CA ALA A 56 4.02 -0.41 2.59
C ALA A 56 5.42 -0.47 3.20
N ARG A 57 5.56 -0.13 4.48
CA ARG A 57 6.84 -0.22 5.20
C ARG A 57 7.33 -1.66 5.34
N ALA A 58 6.44 -2.60 5.62
CA ALA A 58 6.79 -4.01 5.71
C ALA A 58 7.29 -4.54 4.35
N ILE A 59 6.61 -4.20 3.24
CA ILE A 59 7.06 -4.57 1.89
C ILE A 59 8.38 -3.90 1.54
N ALA A 60 8.56 -2.61 1.84
CA ALA A 60 9.81 -1.89 1.56
C ALA A 60 11.03 -2.56 2.23
N LYS A 61 10.87 -2.96 3.50
CA LYS A 61 11.90 -3.69 4.24
C LYS A 61 12.25 -5.04 3.60
N LEU A 62 11.24 -5.75 3.10
CA LEU A 62 11.42 -7.05 2.46
C LEU A 62 11.96 -6.93 1.01
N LEU A 63 11.67 -5.83 0.33
CA LEU A 63 12.15 -5.50 -1.00
C LEU A 63 13.54 -4.83 -0.90
N ASN A 64 14.51 -5.57 -0.36
CA ASN A 64 15.91 -5.17 -0.19
C ASN A 64 16.11 -3.88 0.63
N ASP A 65 15.32 -3.68 1.68
CA ASP A 65 15.37 -2.50 2.55
C ASP A 65 15.29 -1.17 1.78
N THR A 66 14.43 -1.14 0.75
CA THR A 66 14.23 0.06 -0.08
C THR A 66 13.48 1.16 0.67
N ASP A 67 13.55 2.38 0.13
CA ASP A 67 12.81 3.51 0.67
C ASP A 67 11.30 3.35 0.51
N MET A 68 10.57 4.17 1.27
CA MET A 68 9.12 4.27 1.17
C MET A 68 8.68 5.73 1.05
N ALA A 69 7.68 5.97 0.20
CA ALA A 69 6.92 7.21 0.14
C ALA A 69 5.47 7.02 0.59
N ILE A 70 4.83 8.11 1.02
CA ILE A 70 3.43 8.12 1.48
C ILE A 70 2.68 9.23 0.77
N ILE A 71 1.46 8.94 0.36
CA ILE A 71 0.54 9.94 -0.21
C ILE A 71 -0.42 10.40 0.89
N ASP A 72 -0.19 11.60 1.42
CA ASP A 72 -1.09 12.26 2.36
C ASP A 72 -2.24 12.91 1.60
N LYS A 73 -3.43 12.31 1.70
CA LYS A 73 -4.68 12.80 1.13
C LYS A 73 -5.42 13.65 2.15
N ARG A 74 -5.22 14.97 2.11
CA ARG A 74 -6.00 15.88 2.97
C ARG A 74 -7.32 16.26 2.30
N ARG A 75 -8.42 15.99 2.99
CA ARG A 75 -9.77 16.48 2.62
C ARG A 75 -10.13 17.63 3.55
N PRO A 76 -10.06 18.90 3.11
CA PRO A 76 -10.43 20.02 3.97
C PRO A 76 -11.94 20.07 4.26
N ARG A 77 -12.80 19.60 3.34
CA ARG A 77 -14.27 19.45 3.52
C ARG A 77 -14.81 18.34 2.60
N ALA A 78 -16.02 17.86 2.89
CA ALA A 78 -16.80 17.03 1.95
C ALA A 78 -16.97 17.80 0.61
N ASN A 79 -16.78 17.11 -0.52
CA ASN A 79 -16.84 17.64 -1.90
C ASN A 79 -15.74 18.63 -2.36
N VAL A 80 -14.66 18.85 -1.59
CA VAL A 80 -13.50 19.62 -2.08
C VAL A 80 -12.46 18.68 -2.69
N SER A 81 -11.81 19.11 -3.78
CA SER A 81 -10.74 18.36 -4.44
C SER A 81 -9.67 17.93 -3.44
N GLN A 82 -9.29 16.65 -3.49
CA GLN A 82 -8.23 16.11 -2.65
C GLN A 82 -6.90 16.78 -2.98
N VAL A 83 -6.30 17.46 -2.01
CA VAL A 83 -4.89 17.84 -2.09
C VAL A 83 -4.09 16.59 -1.73
N MET A 84 -3.17 16.19 -2.62
CA MET A 84 -2.29 15.06 -2.39
C MET A 84 -0.86 15.55 -2.26
N HIS A 85 -0.26 15.31 -1.09
CA HIS A 85 1.14 15.58 -0.85
C HIS A 85 1.89 14.25 -0.80
N ILE A 86 3.00 14.17 -1.53
CA ILE A 86 3.91 13.03 -1.46
C ILE A 86 4.96 13.35 -0.40
N ILE A 87 5.10 12.46 0.58
CA ILE A 87 6.15 12.47 1.59
C ILE A 87 7.16 11.38 1.20
N GLY A 88 8.34 11.78 0.76
CA GLY A 88 9.37 10.91 0.18
C GLY A 88 9.80 11.38 -1.20
N ASP A 89 10.99 10.97 -1.65
CA ASP A 89 11.52 11.31 -2.97
C ASP A 89 11.26 10.16 -3.96
N VAL A 90 10.36 10.43 -4.92
CA VAL A 90 9.89 9.48 -5.95
C VAL A 90 10.44 9.81 -7.34
N ALA A 91 11.20 10.90 -7.49
CA ALA A 91 11.62 11.37 -8.81
C ALA A 91 12.68 10.44 -9.42
N GLY A 92 12.46 10.01 -10.67
CA GLY A 92 13.41 9.12 -11.37
C GLY A 92 13.47 7.69 -10.83
N ARG A 93 12.46 7.25 -10.07
CA ARG A 93 12.41 5.93 -9.41
C ARG A 93 11.22 5.10 -9.85
N ASP A 94 11.42 3.79 -9.93
CA ASP A 94 10.33 2.84 -10.14
C ASP A 94 9.43 2.76 -8.90
N CYS A 95 8.19 3.21 -9.02
CA CYS A 95 7.28 3.33 -7.90
C CYS A 95 6.36 2.11 -7.79
N VAL A 96 6.43 1.39 -6.67
CA VAL A 96 5.57 0.23 -6.37
C VAL A 96 4.45 0.65 -5.41
N LEU A 97 3.23 0.82 -5.93
CA LEU A 97 2.06 1.15 -5.12
C LEU A 97 1.52 -0.11 -4.42
N VAL A 98 1.41 -0.07 -3.09
CA VAL A 98 0.98 -1.22 -2.27
C VAL A 98 -0.27 -0.87 -1.48
N ASP A 99 -1.29 -1.71 -1.59
CA ASP A 99 -2.55 -1.61 -0.83
C ASP A 99 -3.09 -3.02 -0.49
N ASP A 100 -4.02 -3.15 0.45
CA ASP A 100 -4.67 -4.45 0.75
C ASP A 100 -5.70 -4.84 -0.29
N MET A 101 -6.37 -3.84 -0.86
CA MET A 101 -7.45 -4.09 -1.81
C MET A 101 -7.61 -2.93 -2.79
N ILE A 102 -8.21 -3.24 -3.94
CA ILE A 102 -8.61 -2.26 -4.93
C ILE A 102 -10.11 -2.43 -5.16
N ASP A 103 -10.89 -1.42 -4.77
CA ASP A 103 -12.34 -1.39 -5.01
C ASP A 103 -12.66 -0.70 -6.35
N THR A 104 -12.67 0.64 -6.37
CA THR A 104 -12.96 1.43 -7.59
C THR A 104 -11.72 1.82 -8.39
N GLY A 105 -10.51 1.57 -7.89
CA GLY A 105 -9.25 2.02 -8.49
C GLY A 105 -8.98 3.54 -8.42
N GLY A 106 -9.95 4.36 -8.03
CA GLY A 106 -9.82 5.82 -8.00
C GLY A 106 -8.68 6.32 -7.10
N THR A 107 -8.42 5.61 -5.99
CA THR A 107 -7.28 5.86 -5.09
C THR A 107 -5.96 5.66 -5.84
N LEU A 108 -5.73 4.48 -6.43
CA LEU A 108 -4.48 4.16 -7.13
C LEU A 108 -4.25 5.05 -8.35
N CYS A 109 -5.28 5.29 -9.17
CA CYS A 109 -5.13 6.15 -10.35
C CYS A 109 -4.79 7.60 -10.00
N LYS A 110 -5.36 8.14 -8.91
CA LYS A 110 -4.97 9.47 -8.42
C LYS A 110 -3.54 9.45 -7.91
N SER A 111 -3.16 8.42 -7.15
CA SER A 111 -1.81 8.25 -6.61
C SER A 111 -0.76 8.21 -7.71
N SER A 112 -0.96 7.36 -8.71
CA SER A 112 -0.10 7.25 -9.90
C SER A 112 0.04 8.60 -10.63
N ARG A 113 -1.06 9.32 -10.88
CA ARG A 113 -0.99 10.67 -11.49
C ARG A 113 -0.22 11.68 -10.64
N SER A 114 -0.26 11.57 -9.32
CA SER A 114 0.50 12.47 -8.43
C SER A 114 2.00 12.18 -8.50
N ILE A 115 2.36 10.89 -8.56
CA ILE A 115 3.75 10.44 -8.72
C ILE A 115 4.29 10.94 -10.06
N GLU A 116 3.56 10.71 -11.16
CA GLU A 116 3.96 11.13 -12.51
C GLU A 116 4.20 12.64 -12.62
N ARG A 117 3.40 13.46 -11.91
CA ARG A 117 3.58 14.92 -11.86
C ARG A 117 4.81 15.37 -11.09
N THR A 118 5.26 14.57 -10.12
CA THR A 118 6.44 14.86 -9.29
C THR A 118 7.72 14.35 -9.95
N TRP A 119 7.57 13.38 -10.86
CA TRP A 119 8.65 12.83 -11.69
C TRP A 119 9.20 13.82 -12.73
N ARG A 120 8.40 14.80 -13.15
CA ARG A 120 8.77 15.88 -14.09
C ARG A 120 9.38 17.07 -13.36
#